data_AF-A0A930HGZ7-F1
#
_entry.id   AF-A0A930HGZ7-F1
#
_cell.length_a   1.000
_cell.length_b   1.000
_cell.length_c   1.000
_cell.angle_alpha   90.00
_cell.angle_beta   90.00
_cell.angle_gamma   90.00
#
_symmetry.space_group_name_H-M   'P 1'
#
loop_
_entity.id
_entity.type
_entity.pdbx_description
1 polymer ?
#
loop_
_entity_poly.entity_id
_entity_poly.type
_entity_poly.pdbx_seq_one_letter_code
_entity_poly.pdbx_strand_id
1 'polypeptide(L)'
;TCEADVAPIPFVGRDQLQTDYLNKVLYPYAHMDGDSIPVSTFLDTPTGLVPNGTAAFEKRGIATDIPVWNKDNCIQCNQCAYVCPHGVIRPFVIEGEAELAGTNGDYAEFKGGKDENKKYTMGISALDCTGCGSCAQTCPAPNKALVMNAVNDEIVSVSQEKYNHLFNNVTPKEVPFKENTVKGVEFKQPLLEFSGACPGCGETPYAKLITQLFGDRMFIANATGCSSIWGNSLPSTPYTVNAEGRGPAWSNSLFEDNAE
;
A
#
# COMPACT_ATOMS: atom_id res chain seq x y z
N THR A 1 -11.16 -13.30 35.23
CA THR A 1 -11.28 -11.85 35.03
C THR A 1 -10.70 -11.57 33.67
N CYS A 2 -11.52 -11.18 32.69
CA CYS A 2 -10.97 -10.66 31.44
C CYS A 2 -10.22 -9.39 31.85
N GLU A 3 -8.89 -9.39 31.73
CA GLU A 3 -8.12 -8.17 31.87
C GLU A 3 -8.72 -7.15 30.90
N ALA A 4 -8.94 -5.92 31.36
CA ALA A 4 -9.40 -4.88 30.47
C ALA A 4 -8.40 -4.77 29.32
N ASP A 5 -8.87 -4.88 28.08
CA ASP A 5 -8.02 -4.74 26.91
C ASP A 5 -7.19 -3.48 27.04
N VAL A 6 -5.88 -3.60 26.79
CA VAL A 6 -4.96 -2.46 26.81
C VAL A 6 -5.53 -1.40 25.88
N ALA A 7 -5.67 -0.17 26.38
CA ALA A 7 -6.16 0.93 25.57
C ALA A 7 -5.32 1.03 24.28
N PRO A 8 -5.95 1.09 23.09
CA PRO A 8 -5.25 1.07 21.83
C PRO A 8 -4.28 2.26 21.75
N ILE A 9 -3.12 2.03 21.16
CA ILE A 9 -2.19 3.11 20.82
C ILE A 9 -2.91 3.99 19.78
N PRO A 10 -3.10 5.30 20.04
CA PRO A 10 -3.80 6.17 19.10
C PRO A 10 -3.10 6.20 17.75
N PHE A 11 -3.87 6.15 16.67
CA PHE A 11 -3.35 6.34 15.33
C PHE A 11 -2.86 7.77 15.14
N VAL A 12 -1.74 7.95 14.44
CA VAL A 12 -1.20 9.26 14.09
C VAL A 12 -1.21 9.37 12.57
N GLY A 13 -2.07 10.24 12.05
CA GLY A 13 -2.13 10.58 10.63
C GLY A 13 -1.10 11.66 10.25
N ARG A 14 -1.09 12.03 8.97
CA ARG A 14 -0.20 13.10 8.46
C ARG A 14 -0.53 14.49 9.02
N ASP A 15 -1.79 14.71 9.36
CA ASP A 15 -2.35 15.97 9.84
C ASP A 15 -3.43 15.70 10.90
N GLN A 16 -3.93 16.77 11.52
CA GLN A 16 -4.93 16.67 12.58
C GLN A 16 -6.25 16.09 12.07
N LEU A 17 -6.66 16.45 10.84
CA LEU A 17 -7.91 15.96 10.24
C LEU A 17 -7.87 14.43 10.04
N GLN A 18 -6.78 13.90 9.48
CA GLN A 18 -6.60 12.47 9.33
C GLN A 18 -6.49 11.78 10.68
N THR A 19 -5.72 12.34 11.62
CA THR A 19 -5.56 11.77 12.97
C THR A 19 -6.91 11.65 13.69
N ASP A 20 -7.72 12.70 13.64
CA ASP A 20 -9.07 12.70 14.22
C ASP A 20 -9.98 11.70 13.54
N TYR A 21 -9.98 11.65 12.20
CA TYR A 21 -10.80 10.70 11.45
C TYR A 21 -10.42 9.25 11.75
N LEU A 22 -9.13 8.94 11.87
CA LEU A 22 -8.65 7.59 12.20
C LEU A 22 -9.14 7.13 13.57
N ASN A 23 -9.01 7.97 14.60
CA ASN A 23 -9.35 7.59 15.97
C ASN A 23 -10.84 7.73 16.31
N LYS A 24 -11.53 8.71 15.73
CA LYS A 24 -12.95 9.01 16.03
C LYS A 24 -13.94 8.35 15.06
N VAL A 25 -13.49 7.91 13.88
CA VAL A 25 -14.36 7.31 12.86
C VAL A 25 -13.89 5.92 12.43
N LEU A 26 -12.67 5.79 11.88
CA LEU A 26 -12.18 4.49 11.39
C LEU A 26 -12.13 3.45 12.50
N TYR A 27 -11.53 3.78 13.65
CA TYR A 27 -11.36 2.84 14.75
C TYR A 27 -12.68 2.32 15.32
N PRO A 28 -13.66 3.16 15.73
CA PRO A 28 -14.95 2.65 16.22
C PRO A 28 -15.71 1.85 15.16
N TYR A 29 -15.70 2.31 13.90
CA TYR A 29 -16.38 1.61 12.81
C TYR A 29 -15.79 0.20 12.58
N ALA A 30 -14.46 0.06 12.59
CA ALA A 30 -13.79 -1.22 12.47
C ALA A 30 -14.10 -2.19 13.64
N HIS A 31 -14.49 -1.65 14.80
CA HIS A 31 -14.90 -2.42 15.98
C HIS A 31 -16.43 -2.61 16.06
N MET A 32 -17.15 -2.36 14.96
CA MET A 32 -18.61 -2.45 14.89
C MET A 32 -19.34 -1.51 15.86
N ASP A 33 -18.71 -0.41 16.24
CA ASP A 33 -19.27 0.64 17.11
C ASP A 33 -19.50 1.95 16.34
N GLY A 34 -19.84 1.85 15.05
CA GLY A 34 -20.08 3.01 14.18
C GLY A 34 -21.31 3.82 14.59
N ASP A 35 -22.36 3.17 15.12
CA ASP A 35 -23.61 3.82 15.56
C ASP A 35 -23.41 4.71 16.80
N SER A 36 -22.34 4.53 17.58
CA SER A 36 -22.05 5.36 18.74
C SER A 36 -21.44 6.72 18.38
N ILE A 37 -20.95 6.87 17.14
CA ILE A 37 -20.25 8.07 16.69
C ILE A 37 -21.26 9.22 16.60
N PRO A 38 -21.11 10.30 17.40
CA PRO A 38 -22.07 11.39 17.40
C PRO A 38 -21.97 12.21 16.11
N VAL A 39 -23.08 12.80 15.69
CA VAL A 39 -23.15 13.72 14.52
C VAL A 39 -22.10 14.83 14.60
N SER A 40 -21.77 15.29 15.82
CA SER A 40 -20.75 16.30 16.06
C SER A 40 -19.36 15.95 15.51
N THR A 41 -19.04 14.65 15.40
CA THR A 41 -17.75 14.18 14.84
C THR A 41 -17.60 14.53 13.36
N PHE A 42 -18.71 14.74 12.63
CA PHE A 42 -18.70 15.01 11.19
C PHE A 42 -18.87 16.50 10.86
N LEU A 43 -18.95 17.39 11.86
CA LEU A 43 -19.18 18.82 11.64
C LEU A 43 -17.99 19.54 10.98
N ASP A 44 -16.78 19.01 11.11
CA ASP A 44 -15.59 19.52 10.42
C ASP A 44 -15.54 19.09 8.94
N THR A 45 -16.33 18.10 8.56
CA THR A 45 -16.46 17.60 7.18
C THR A 45 -17.93 17.46 6.75
N PRO A 46 -18.73 18.54 6.84
CA PRO A 46 -20.19 18.48 6.67
C PRO A 46 -20.60 18.15 5.22
N THR A 47 -19.67 18.27 4.28
CA THR A 47 -19.84 17.91 2.86
C THR A 47 -19.61 16.42 2.58
N GLY A 48 -19.24 15.63 3.59
CA GLY A 48 -18.85 14.23 3.41
C GLY A 48 -17.41 14.04 2.91
N LEU A 49 -16.60 15.12 2.88
CA LEU A 49 -15.18 15.03 2.56
C LEU A 49 -14.46 14.19 3.61
N VAL A 50 -13.61 13.26 3.16
CA VAL A 50 -12.82 12.40 4.05
C VAL A 50 -11.34 12.51 3.70
N PRO A 51 -10.44 12.31 4.66
CA PRO A 51 -9.01 12.30 4.37
C PRO A 51 -8.63 11.06 3.55
N ASN A 52 -7.76 11.25 2.56
CA ASN A 52 -7.11 10.17 1.81
C ASN A 52 -6.20 9.31 2.71
N GLY A 53 -5.89 8.08 2.29
CA GLY A 53 -4.85 7.22 2.85
C GLY A 53 -5.19 6.59 4.20
N THR A 54 -6.47 6.41 4.54
CA THR A 54 -6.85 5.76 5.81
C THR A 54 -6.67 4.24 5.76
N ALA A 55 -6.71 3.62 4.56
CA ALA A 55 -6.53 2.17 4.40
C ALA A 55 -5.18 1.65 4.94
N ALA A 56 -4.13 2.49 4.91
CA ALA A 56 -2.80 2.13 5.42
C ALA A 56 -2.78 1.77 6.92
N PHE A 57 -3.80 2.17 7.68
CA PHE A 57 -3.91 1.93 9.12
C PHE A 57 -4.70 0.67 9.48
N GLU A 58 -5.34 0.01 8.51
CA GLU A 58 -6.22 -1.13 8.77
C GLU A 58 -5.46 -2.41 9.12
N LYS A 59 -4.35 -2.71 8.40
CA LYS A 59 -3.46 -3.86 8.66
C LYS A 59 -4.21 -5.17 8.94
N ARG A 60 -5.14 -5.52 8.04
CA ARG A 60 -6.20 -6.53 8.25
C ARG A 60 -5.70 -7.95 8.54
N GLY A 61 -4.53 -8.33 8.02
CA GLY A 61 -3.90 -9.63 8.29
C GLY A 61 -4.69 -10.85 7.82
N ILE A 62 -5.38 -10.78 6.68
CA ILE A 62 -6.35 -11.81 6.26
C ILE A 62 -5.78 -12.93 5.38
N ALA A 63 -4.53 -12.82 4.90
CA ALA A 63 -3.95 -13.81 4.01
C ALA A 63 -3.63 -15.13 4.74
N THR A 64 -3.93 -16.26 4.12
CA THR A 64 -3.45 -17.59 4.57
C THR A 64 -2.01 -17.85 4.20
N ASP A 65 -1.57 -17.28 3.08
CA ASP A 65 -0.21 -17.40 2.55
C ASP A 65 0.27 -16.03 2.08
N ILE A 66 1.54 -15.71 2.31
CA ILE A 66 2.16 -14.48 1.81
C ILE A 66 3.40 -14.81 0.97
N PRO A 67 3.75 -13.95 -0.02
CA PRO A 67 4.93 -14.17 -0.83
C PRO A 67 6.20 -13.90 0.00
N VAL A 68 7.13 -14.85 0.00
CA VAL A 68 8.48 -14.69 0.55
C VAL A 68 9.45 -14.47 -0.60
N TRP A 69 10.25 -13.41 -0.50
CA TRP A 69 11.21 -13.02 -1.52
C TRP A 69 12.53 -13.79 -1.38
N ASN A 70 12.99 -14.37 -2.49
CA ASN A 70 14.31 -14.96 -2.60
C ASN A 70 15.18 -14.04 -3.47
N LYS A 71 16.12 -13.35 -2.82
CA LYS A 71 17.03 -12.39 -3.46
C LYS A 71 17.99 -13.02 -4.48
N ASP A 72 18.43 -14.26 -4.27
CA ASP A 72 19.39 -14.96 -5.14
C ASP A 72 18.76 -15.34 -6.49
N ASN A 73 17.47 -15.67 -6.46
CA ASN A 73 16.67 -15.96 -7.65
C ASN A 73 16.19 -14.69 -8.37
N CYS A 74 16.20 -13.53 -7.70
CA CYS A 74 15.56 -12.33 -8.21
C CYS A 74 16.35 -11.66 -9.35
N ILE A 75 15.65 -11.41 -10.47
CA ILE A 75 16.19 -10.67 -11.61
C ILE A 75 15.86 -9.16 -11.58
N GLN A 76 15.20 -8.68 -10.51
CA GLN A 76 14.89 -7.26 -10.28
C GLN A 76 14.09 -6.63 -11.44
N CYS A 77 13.03 -7.31 -11.89
CA CYS A 77 12.18 -6.85 -13.00
C CYS A 77 10.96 -6.01 -12.57
N ASN A 78 10.65 -5.99 -11.27
CA ASN A 78 9.50 -5.34 -10.65
C ASN A 78 8.10 -5.80 -11.13
N GLN A 79 8.00 -6.86 -11.96
CA GLN A 79 6.68 -7.36 -12.42
C GLN A 79 5.76 -7.78 -11.29
N CYS A 80 6.31 -8.29 -10.18
CA CYS A 80 5.54 -8.67 -9.00
C CYS A 80 4.82 -7.48 -8.34
N ALA A 81 5.46 -6.31 -8.28
CA ALA A 81 4.86 -5.06 -7.82
C ALA A 81 3.84 -4.52 -8.82
N TYR A 82 4.17 -4.62 -10.11
CA TYR A 82 3.32 -4.19 -11.22
C TYR A 82 1.94 -4.87 -11.21
N VAL A 83 1.90 -6.19 -11.01
CA VAL A 83 0.64 -6.95 -11.02
C VAL A 83 -0.08 -6.97 -9.68
N CYS A 84 0.49 -6.38 -8.63
CA CYS A 84 -0.10 -6.46 -7.30
C CYS A 84 -1.39 -5.64 -7.22
N PRO A 85 -2.56 -6.25 -6.95
CA PRO A 85 -3.83 -5.53 -6.91
C PRO A 85 -4.02 -4.66 -5.66
N HIS A 86 -3.18 -4.83 -4.64
CA HIS A 86 -3.31 -4.11 -3.37
C HIS A 86 -2.10 -3.20 -3.07
N GLY A 87 -1.12 -3.14 -3.97
CA GLY A 87 0.09 -2.34 -3.76
C GLY A 87 0.94 -2.80 -2.55
N VAL A 88 0.86 -4.07 -2.16
CA VAL A 88 1.50 -4.60 -0.93
C VAL A 88 2.96 -5.00 -1.09
N ILE A 89 3.39 -5.25 -2.33
CA ILE A 89 4.76 -5.62 -2.68
C ILE A 89 5.38 -4.49 -3.50
N ARG A 90 6.48 -3.91 -3.00
CA ARG A 90 7.13 -2.72 -3.57
C ARG A 90 8.64 -2.89 -3.64
N PRO A 91 9.27 -2.52 -4.76
CA PRO A 91 10.73 -2.52 -4.87
C PRO A 91 11.29 -1.25 -4.24
N PHE A 92 12.38 -1.39 -3.49
CA PHE A 92 13.13 -0.27 -2.92
C PHE A 92 14.57 -0.31 -3.40
N VAL A 93 15.12 0.87 -3.63
CA VAL A 93 16.55 1.08 -3.78
C VAL A 93 17.03 1.74 -2.50
N ILE A 94 17.96 1.08 -1.81
CA ILE A 94 18.46 1.49 -0.51
C ILE A 94 19.96 1.72 -0.55
N GLU A 95 20.44 2.66 0.24
CA GLU A 95 21.87 2.98 0.38
C GLU A 95 22.18 3.49 1.79
N GLY A 96 23.42 3.29 2.24
CA GLY A 96 23.87 3.69 3.57
C GLY A 96 23.38 2.79 4.72
N GLU A 97 24.07 2.85 5.84
CA GLU A 97 23.85 1.93 6.98
C GLU A 97 22.45 2.03 7.57
N ALA A 98 21.89 3.25 7.67
CA ALA A 98 20.58 3.49 8.26
C ALA A 98 19.44 2.78 7.49
N GLU A 99 19.47 2.83 6.15
CA GLU A 99 18.45 2.17 5.34
C GLU A 99 18.62 0.65 5.30
N LEU A 100 19.88 0.18 5.35
CA LEU A 100 20.22 -1.25 5.36
C LEU A 100 19.82 -1.93 6.69
N ALA A 101 19.93 -1.23 7.82
CA ALA A 101 19.76 -1.81 9.16
C ALA A 101 18.44 -2.59 9.33
N GLY A 102 17.30 -2.03 8.92
CA GLY A 102 16.00 -2.67 9.09
C GLY A 102 15.63 -3.70 8.01
N THR A 103 16.57 -4.08 7.16
CA THR A 103 16.36 -5.16 6.17
C THR A 103 16.91 -6.50 6.61
N ASN A 104 17.68 -6.55 7.71
CA ASN A 104 18.31 -7.77 8.23
C ASN A 104 19.12 -8.55 7.16
N GLY A 105 19.78 -7.84 6.25
CA GLY A 105 20.57 -8.45 5.17
C GLY A 105 19.73 -8.98 4.01
N ASP A 106 18.40 -8.79 4.02
CA ASP A 106 17.52 -9.18 2.92
C ASP A 106 17.51 -8.13 1.80
N TYR A 107 18.65 -8.00 1.13
CA TYR A 107 18.88 -7.18 -0.06
C TYR A 107 19.90 -7.82 -0.99
N ALA A 108 19.88 -7.40 -2.26
CA ALA A 108 20.84 -7.79 -3.29
C ALA A 108 21.51 -6.56 -3.91
N GLU A 109 22.61 -6.76 -4.63
CA GLU A 109 23.24 -5.70 -5.44
C GLU A 109 22.27 -5.14 -6.48
N PHE A 110 22.18 -3.82 -6.63
CA PHE A 110 21.26 -3.19 -7.57
C PHE A 110 21.73 -3.39 -9.03
N LYS A 111 20.98 -4.18 -9.80
CA LYS A 111 21.20 -4.44 -11.22
C LYS A 111 20.59 -3.33 -12.08
N GLY A 112 21.03 -2.10 -11.87
CA GLY A 112 20.49 -0.94 -12.59
C GLY A 112 21.49 0.11 -13.00
N GLY A 113 22.61 0.29 -12.30
CA GLY A 113 23.61 1.31 -12.64
C GLY A 113 25.02 0.87 -12.33
N LYS A 114 25.97 1.81 -12.47
CA LYS A 114 27.38 1.61 -12.07
C LYS A 114 27.63 1.93 -10.58
N ASP A 115 26.60 2.31 -9.86
CA ASP A 115 26.70 2.69 -8.45
C ASP A 115 26.61 1.44 -7.56
N GLU A 116 27.76 0.99 -7.08
CA GLU A 116 27.90 -0.21 -6.24
C GLU A 116 27.38 -0.02 -4.81
N ASN A 117 27.09 1.23 -4.41
CA ASN A 117 26.54 1.52 -3.09
C ASN A 117 25.04 1.25 -3.00
N LYS A 118 24.33 1.26 -4.14
CA LYS A 118 22.90 1.02 -4.21
C LYS A 118 22.59 -0.47 -4.09
N LYS A 119 21.72 -0.82 -3.15
CA LYS A 119 21.17 -2.17 -3.02
C LYS A 119 19.69 -2.17 -3.40
N TYR A 120 19.23 -3.33 -3.82
CA TYR A 120 17.83 -3.59 -4.16
C TYR A 120 17.22 -4.48 -3.10
N THR A 121 16.02 -4.14 -2.65
CA THR A 121 15.22 -5.01 -1.79
C THR A 121 13.75 -4.95 -2.16
N MET A 122 13.01 -5.99 -1.78
CA MET A 122 11.57 -6.03 -1.91
C MET A 122 10.93 -5.86 -0.53
N GLY A 123 10.09 -4.84 -0.38
CA GLY A 123 9.22 -4.69 0.78
C GLY A 123 7.89 -5.38 0.52
N ILE A 124 7.42 -6.18 1.47
CA ILE A 124 6.13 -6.89 1.38
C ILE A 124 5.36 -6.62 2.67
N SER A 125 4.25 -5.90 2.58
CA SER A 125 3.36 -5.76 3.74
C SER A 125 2.57 -7.04 3.93
N ALA A 126 2.94 -7.81 4.93
CA ALA A 126 2.28 -9.06 5.28
C ALA A 126 0.83 -8.82 5.75
N LEU A 127 0.61 -7.75 6.52
CA LEU A 127 -0.70 -7.44 7.09
C LEU A 127 -1.69 -6.86 6.09
N ASP A 128 -1.21 -6.30 4.97
CA ASP A 128 -2.10 -5.82 3.91
C ASP A 128 -2.24 -6.82 2.75
N CYS A 129 -1.40 -7.87 2.72
CA CYS A 129 -1.45 -8.90 1.71
C CYS A 129 -2.78 -9.68 1.79
N THR A 130 -3.32 -10.02 0.62
CA THR A 130 -4.55 -10.81 0.48
C THR A 130 -4.30 -12.26 0.06
N GLY A 131 -3.04 -12.66 -0.12
CA GLY A 131 -2.66 -14.03 -0.46
C GLY A 131 -3.04 -14.50 -1.86
N CYS A 132 -3.37 -13.59 -2.79
CA CYS A 132 -3.87 -13.94 -4.13
C CYS A 132 -2.86 -14.67 -5.04
N GLY A 133 -1.55 -14.64 -4.73
CA GLY A 133 -0.52 -15.36 -5.48
C GLY A 133 -0.12 -14.77 -6.84
N SER A 134 -0.76 -13.69 -7.32
CA SER A 134 -0.47 -13.10 -8.64
C SER A 134 1.01 -12.74 -8.84
N CYS A 135 1.66 -12.23 -7.79
CA CYS A 135 3.08 -11.86 -7.82
C CYS A 135 4.02 -13.08 -7.98
N ALA A 136 3.73 -14.19 -7.30
CA ALA A 136 4.48 -15.44 -7.42
C ALA A 136 4.26 -16.12 -8.78
N GLN A 137 3.00 -16.11 -9.25
CA GLN A 137 2.64 -16.65 -10.56
C GLN A 137 3.35 -15.91 -11.69
N THR A 138 3.30 -14.57 -11.70
CA THR A 138 3.92 -13.76 -12.77
C THR A 138 5.44 -13.76 -12.74
N CYS A 139 6.06 -14.15 -11.61
CA CYS A 139 7.51 -14.07 -11.45
C CYS A 139 8.23 -14.83 -12.58
N PRO A 140 9.00 -14.15 -13.44
CA PRO A 140 9.59 -14.74 -14.64
C PRO A 140 10.96 -15.38 -14.37
N ALA A 141 11.47 -15.32 -13.14
CA ALA A 141 12.73 -15.94 -12.79
C ALA A 141 12.64 -17.47 -12.97
N PRO A 142 13.64 -18.12 -13.60
CA PRO A 142 13.61 -19.57 -13.85
C PRO A 142 13.42 -20.37 -12.56
N ASN A 143 14.16 -19.98 -11.52
CA ASN A 143 13.90 -20.37 -10.14
C ASN A 143 13.02 -19.28 -9.55
N LYS A 144 11.81 -19.60 -9.11
CA LYS A 144 10.86 -18.61 -8.59
C LYS A 144 11.52 -17.76 -7.50
N ALA A 145 11.48 -16.44 -7.69
CA ALA A 145 12.00 -15.47 -6.71
C ALA A 145 10.97 -15.04 -5.68
N LEU A 146 9.71 -15.46 -5.85
CA LEU A 146 8.62 -15.29 -4.89
C LEU A 146 7.93 -16.64 -4.76
N VAL A 147 7.84 -17.13 -3.53
CA VAL A 147 7.16 -18.38 -3.18
C VAL A 147 6.12 -18.05 -2.12
N MET A 148 4.91 -18.59 -2.28
CA MET A 148 3.86 -18.41 -1.29
C MET A 148 4.13 -19.34 -0.11
N ASN A 149 4.22 -18.77 1.08
CA ASN A 149 4.40 -19.52 2.32
C ASN A 149 3.21 -19.26 3.23
N ALA A 150 2.75 -20.30 3.93
CA ALA A 150 1.73 -20.19 4.94
C ALA A 150 2.14 -19.19 6.02
N VAL A 151 1.21 -18.34 6.45
CA VAL A 151 1.47 -17.34 7.47
C VAL A 151 1.77 -18.00 8.82
N ASN A 152 2.75 -17.44 9.52
CA ASN A 152 3.00 -17.66 10.93
C ASN A 152 3.56 -16.35 11.52
N ASP A 153 3.60 -16.26 12.85
CA ASP A 153 4.00 -15.03 13.55
C ASP A 153 5.39 -14.54 13.12
N GLU A 154 6.35 -15.44 12.92
CA GLU A 154 7.72 -15.09 12.52
C GLU A 154 7.74 -14.49 11.11
N ILE A 155 7.12 -15.15 10.13
CA ILE A 155 7.09 -14.69 8.73
C ILE A 155 6.37 -13.35 8.62
N VAL A 156 5.24 -13.19 9.34
CA VAL A 156 4.47 -11.94 9.34
C VAL A 156 5.27 -10.82 10.00
N SER A 157 5.85 -11.04 11.18
CA SER A 157 6.63 -10.01 11.90
C SER A 157 7.84 -9.56 11.10
N VAL A 158 8.65 -10.51 10.61
CA VAL A 158 9.87 -10.19 9.83
C VAL A 158 9.53 -9.42 8.56
N SER A 159 8.50 -9.85 7.82
CA SER A 159 8.09 -9.17 6.59
C SER A 159 7.51 -7.78 6.87
N GLN A 160 6.68 -7.65 7.91
CA GLN A 160 6.01 -6.39 8.23
C GLN A 160 6.96 -5.36 8.86
N GLU A 161 7.88 -5.78 9.74
CA GLU A 161 8.92 -4.92 10.31
C GLU A 161 9.82 -4.35 9.21
N LYS A 162 10.28 -5.23 8.30
CA LYS A 162 11.05 -4.81 7.13
C LYS A 162 10.25 -3.82 6.28
N TYR A 163 8.98 -4.12 6.00
CA TYR A 163 8.12 -3.22 5.22
C TYR A 163 7.97 -1.85 5.89
N ASN A 164 7.71 -1.82 7.20
CA ASN A 164 7.56 -0.59 7.98
C ASN A 164 8.84 0.24 7.97
N HIS A 165 10.01 -0.40 8.13
CA HIS A 165 11.31 0.27 8.03
C HIS A 165 11.52 0.89 6.65
N LEU A 166 11.29 0.12 5.59
CA LEU A 166 11.45 0.61 4.22
C LEU A 166 10.50 1.77 3.92
N PHE A 167 9.25 1.67 4.34
CA PHE A 167 8.24 2.71 4.10
C PHE A 167 8.55 4.01 4.84
N ASN A 168 9.08 3.93 6.08
CA ASN A 168 9.31 5.11 6.92
C ASN A 168 10.68 5.77 6.71
N ASN A 169 11.70 4.97 6.38
CA ASN A 169 13.09 5.45 6.40
C ASN A 169 13.74 5.58 5.02
N VAL A 170 13.13 5.01 3.96
CA VAL A 170 13.73 5.03 2.61
C VAL A 170 13.06 6.10 1.77
N THR A 171 13.86 7.08 1.34
CA THR A 171 13.43 8.07 0.36
C THR A 171 13.52 7.53 -1.08
N PRO A 172 12.76 8.06 -2.05
CA PRO A 172 12.94 7.69 -3.45
C PRO A 172 14.34 8.04 -3.97
N LYS A 173 14.99 7.09 -4.68
CA LYS A 173 16.30 7.28 -5.31
C LYS A 173 16.15 7.47 -6.82
N GLU A 174 17.06 8.23 -7.42
CA GLU A 174 17.19 8.22 -8.87
C GLU A 174 17.62 6.84 -9.36
N VAL A 175 16.88 6.36 -10.35
CA VAL A 175 17.12 5.10 -11.06
C VAL A 175 17.24 5.37 -12.56
N PRO A 176 18.04 4.62 -13.31
CA PRO A 176 18.28 4.88 -14.73
C PRO A 176 17.16 4.34 -15.65
N PHE A 177 16.06 3.88 -15.07
CA PHE A 177 14.94 3.31 -15.80
C PHE A 177 13.88 4.36 -16.06
N LYS A 178 13.39 4.43 -17.29
CA LYS A 178 12.32 5.35 -17.67
C LYS A 178 10.99 4.94 -17.03
N GLU A 179 10.20 5.92 -16.63
CA GLU A 179 8.86 5.74 -16.05
C GLU A 179 7.87 5.06 -17.00
N ASN A 180 8.09 5.08 -18.32
CA ASN A 180 7.25 4.38 -19.29
C ASN A 180 7.63 2.91 -19.49
N THR A 181 8.40 2.34 -18.57
CA THR A 181 8.77 0.93 -18.53
C THR A 181 8.26 0.28 -17.25
N VAL A 182 7.91 -1.00 -17.29
CA VAL A 182 7.45 -1.76 -16.12
C VAL A 182 8.43 -1.65 -14.95
N LYS A 183 9.75 -1.74 -15.22
CA LYS A 183 10.75 -1.63 -14.16
C LYS A 183 10.81 -0.23 -13.56
N GLY A 184 10.80 0.82 -14.39
CA GLY A 184 10.95 2.19 -13.93
C GLY A 184 9.73 2.70 -13.17
N VAL A 185 8.51 2.42 -13.65
CA VAL A 185 7.28 2.91 -13.00
C VAL A 185 7.11 2.38 -11.59
N GLU A 186 7.50 1.13 -11.33
CA GLU A 186 7.33 0.49 -10.02
C GLU A 186 8.29 1.01 -8.94
N PHE A 187 9.31 1.81 -9.30
CA PHE A 187 10.09 2.55 -8.31
C PHE A 187 9.38 3.83 -7.83
N LYS A 188 8.29 4.25 -8.48
CA LYS A 188 7.45 5.34 -8.00
C LYS A 188 6.47 4.83 -6.95
N GLN A 189 6.21 5.66 -5.95
CA GLN A 189 5.21 5.40 -4.94
C GLN A 189 3.82 5.22 -5.60
N PRO A 190 3.11 4.10 -5.35
CA PRO A 190 1.71 3.98 -5.74
C PRO A 190 0.86 4.88 -4.85
N LEU A 191 -0.06 5.66 -5.43
CA LEU A 191 -1.03 6.48 -4.68
C LEU A 191 -2.42 5.83 -4.63
N LEU A 192 -2.46 4.51 -4.83
CA LEU A 192 -3.58 3.63 -4.55
C LEU A 192 -3.02 2.38 -3.87
N GLU A 193 -3.40 2.14 -2.63
CA GLU A 193 -2.86 1.05 -1.81
C GLU A 193 -3.94 0.46 -0.88
N PHE A 194 -3.88 -0.85 -0.65
CA PHE A 194 -4.63 -1.56 0.40
C PHE A 194 -6.17 -1.49 0.27
N SER A 195 -6.70 -1.30 -0.93
CA SER A 195 -8.14 -1.26 -1.19
C SER A 195 -8.92 -2.48 -0.70
N GLY A 196 -10.22 -2.32 -0.47
CA GLY A 196 -11.15 -3.41 -0.16
C GLY A 196 -11.45 -4.36 -1.33
N ALA A 197 -10.75 -4.26 -2.46
CA ALA A 197 -10.97 -5.12 -3.62
C ALA A 197 -10.67 -6.60 -3.31
N CYS A 198 -11.29 -7.50 -4.08
CA CYS A 198 -11.10 -8.95 -3.93
C CYS A 198 -9.62 -9.37 -4.10
N PRO A 199 -9.17 -10.46 -3.45
CA PRO A 199 -7.87 -11.07 -3.74
C PRO A 199 -7.74 -11.37 -5.23
N GLY A 200 -6.72 -10.80 -5.90
CA GLY A 200 -6.50 -11.01 -7.34
C GLY A 200 -7.40 -10.16 -8.24
N CYS A 201 -7.99 -9.06 -7.73
CA CYS A 201 -8.80 -8.15 -8.54
C CYS A 201 -8.08 -7.71 -9.82
N GLY A 202 -8.79 -7.75 -10.95
CA GLY A 202 -8.26 -7.35 -12.26
C GLY A 202 -8.28 -5.85 -12.52
N GLU A 203 -8.95 -5.03 -11.69
CA GLU A 203 -9.10 -3.59 -11.92
C GLU A 203 -7.95 -2.78 -11.30
N THR A 204 -7.65 -3.05 -10.03
CA THR A 204 -6.78 -2.20 -9.21
C THR A 204 -5.31 -2.14 -9.65
N PRO A 205 -4.69 -3.16 -10.30
CA PRO A 205 -3.35 -2.98 -10.86
C PRO A 205 -3.28 -1.86 -11.91
N TYR A 206 -4.34 -1.69 -12.71
CA TYR A 206 -4.42 -0.60 -13.69
C TYR A 206 -4.57 0.75 -13.00
N ALA A 207 -5.47 0.86 -12.03
CA ALA A 207 -5.66 2.10 -11.27
C ALA A 207 -4.37 2.50 -10.51
N LYS A 208 -3.69 1.55 -9.86
CA LYS A 208 -2.39 1.73 -9.22
C LYS A 208 -1.34 2.27 -10.19
N LEU A 209 -1.24 1.68 -11.38
CA LEU A 209 -0.29 2.12 -12.40
C LEU A 209 -0.54 3.58 -12.83
N ILE A 210 -1.81 3.95 -13.04
CA ILE A 210 -2.18 5.32 -13.42
C ILE A 210 -1.75 6.30 -12.32
N THR A 211 -1.93 5.97 -11.04
CA THR A 211 -1.52 6.85 -9.95
C THR A 211 0.00 6.98 -9.83
N GLN A 212 0.77 5.94 -10.16
CA GLN A 212 2.24 6.05 -10.21
C GLN A 212 2.72 7.00 -11.32
N LEU A 213 2.00 7.09 -12.43
CA LEU A 213 2.37 7.96 -13.55
C LEU A 213 1.90 9.40 -13.38
N PHE A 214 0.69 9.61 -12.86
CA PHE A 214 0.01 10.92 -12.89
C PHE A 214 -0.68 11.31 -11.57
N GLY A 215 -0.53 10.51 -10.52
CA GLY A 215 -1.31 10.65 -9.29
C GLY A 215 -1.08 11.96 -8.52
N ASP A 216 0.06 12.62 -8.74
CA ASP A 216 0.42 13.89 -8.11
C ASP A 216 -0.42 15.09 -8.62
N ARG A 217 -1.14 14.91 -9.73
CA ARG A 217 -1.86 16.00 -10.42
C ARG A 217 -3.16 15.56 -11.11
N MET A 218 -3.73 14.44 -10.71
CA MET A 218 -4.93 13.89 -11.33
C MET A 218 -6.21 14.16 -10.53
N PHE A 219 -7.31 14.32 -11.26
CA PHE A 219 -8.66 14.21 -10.74
C PHE A 219 -9.26 12.88 -11.21
N ILE A 220 -10.05 12.24 -10.37
CA ILE A 220 -10.77 11.00 -10.67
C ILE A 220 -12.25 11.27 -10.47
N ALA A 221 -13.00 11.31 -11.58
CA ALA A 221 -14.44 11.07 -11.58
C ALA A 221 -14.66 9.57 -11.75
N ASN A 222 -15.16 8.92 -10.70
CA ASN A 222 -15.36 7.47 -10.68
C ASN A 222 -16.85 7.12 -10.70
N ALA A 223 -17.29 6.36 -11.70
CA ALA A 223 -18.67 5.92 -11.79
C ALA A 223 -19.00 4.97 -10.64
N THR A 224 -20.27 4.91 -10.22
CA THR A 224 -20.68 3.93 -9.22
C THR A 224 -20.51 2.51 -9.76
N GLY A 225 -19.84 1.64 -8.99
CA GLY A 225 -19.54 0.26 -9.38
C GLY A 225 -18.43 -0.32 -8.51
N CYS A 226 -17.83 -1.45 -8.92
CA CYS A 226 -16.71 -2.05 -8.16
C CYS A 226 -15.64 -1.02 -7.80
N SER A 227 -15.26 -0.16 -8.75
CA SER A 227 -14.26 0.89 -8.55
C SER A 227 -14.63 1.96 -7.54
N SER A 228 -15.92 2.29 -7.37
CA SER A 228 -16.34 3.18 -6.28
C SER A 228 -16.38 2.45 -4.94
N ILE A 229 -16.71 1.15 -4.94
CA ILE A 229 -16.76 0.35 -3.72
C ILE A 229 -15.36 0.12 -3.17
N TRP A 230 -14.44 -0.46 -3.94
CA TRP A 230 -13.07 -0.64 -3.43
C TRP A 230 -12.31 0.68 -3.35
N GLY A 231 -12.71 1.70 -4.11
CA GLY A 231 -12.02 2.99 -4.18
C GLY A 231 -12.39 3.98 -3.07
N ASN A 232 -13.59 3.89 -2.48
CA ASN A 232 -14.01 4.81 -1.40
C ASN A 232 -15.19 4.30 -0.54
N SER A 233 -15.19 3.03 -0.12
CA SER A 233 -16.15 2.57 0.90
C SER A 233 -15.71 3.02 2.28
N LEU A 234 -16.31 4.10 2.76
CA LEU A 234 -15.99 4.71 4.04
C LEU A 234 -16.10 3.71 5.20
N PRO A 235 -15.24 3.82 6.21
CA PRO A 235 -14.23 4.86 6.43
C PRO A 235 -12.84 4.58 5.82
N SER A 236 -12.68 3.53 5.00
CA SER A 236 -11.39 3.18 4.40
C SER A 236 -11.20 3.86 3.03
N THR A 237 -10.12 4.64 2.90
CA THR A 237 -9.73 5.34 1.67
C THR A 237 -8.36 4.85 1.19
N PRO A 238 -8.30 4.09 0.07
CA PRO A 238 -7.05 3.53 -0.44
C PRO A 238 -6.23 4.50 -1.31
N TYR A 239 -6.86 5.55 -1.83
CA TYR A 239 -6.13 6.63 -2.49
C TYR A 239 -5.36 7.42 -1.43
N THR A 240 -4.06 7.63 -1.65
CA THR A 240 -3.16 8.25 -0.67
C THR A 240 -2.42 9.44 -1.29
N VAL A 241 -1.51 10.04 -0.52
CA VAL A 241 -0.69 11.18 -0.95
C VAL A 241 0.79 10.83 -0.96
N ASN A 242 1.56 11.52 -1.78
CA ASN A 242 3.01 11.47 -1.78
C ASN A 242 3.59 12.28 -0.61
N ALA A 243 4.92 12.30 -0.48
CA ALA A 243 5.63 13.04 0.57
C ALA A 243 5.40 14.57 0.53
N GLU A 244 4.94 15.12 -0.60
CA GLU A 244 4.57 16.55 -0.73
C GLU A 244 3.09 16.81 -0.37
N GLY A 245 2.35 15.79 0.06
CA GLY A 245 0.93 15.88 0.35
C GLY A 245 0.04 15.92 -0.90
N ARG A 246 0.57 15.59 -2.07
CA ARG A 246 -0.17 15.56 -3.34
C ARG A 246 -0.63 14.14 -3.68
N GLY A 247 -1.85 14.01 -4.15
CA GLY A 247 -2.41 12.73 -4.59
C GLY A 247 -3.71 12.92 -5.36
N PRO A 248 -4.31 11.82 -5.84
CA PRO A 248 -5.53 11.88 -6.63
C PRO A 248 -6.68 12.54 -5.86
N ALA A 249 -7.29 13.56 -6.46
CA ALA A 249 -8.56 14.09 -5.99
C ALA A 249 -9.69 13.20 -6.53
N TRP A 250 -10.29 12.38 -5.65
CA TRP A 250 -11.27 11.37 -6.02
C TRP A 250 -12.69 11.82 -5.70
N SER A 251 -13.62 11.55 -6.61
CA SER A 251 -15.05 11.77 -6.41
C SER A 251 -15.86 10.70 -7.12
N ASN A 252 -17.00 10.34 -6.54
CA ASN A 252 -18.07 9.58 -7.18
C ASN A 252 -19.34 10.42 -7.05
N SER A 253 -19.89 10.84 -8.19
CA SER A 253 -21.22 11.44 -8.26
C SER A 253 -22.25 10.30 -8.24
N LEU A 254 -22.76 9.90 -9.41
CA LEU A 254 -23.71 8.81 -9.55
C LEU A 254 -23.18 7.75 -10.53
N PHE A 255 -24.06 6.84 -10.90
CA PHE A 255 -23.75 5.80 -11.86
C PHE A 255 -23.82 6.33 -13.30
N GLU A 256 -24.78 7.21 -13.55
CA GLU A 256 -25.21 7.66 -14.86
C GLU A 256 -24.56 8.95 -15.37
N ASP A 257 -23.78 9.65 -14.54
CA ASP A 257 -23.25 11.00 -14.81
C ASP A 257 -21.72 11.12 -14.68
N ASN A 258 -20.99 10.01 -14.77
CA ASN A 258 -19.56 10.03 -14.49
C ASN A 258 -18.71 10.81 -15.51
N ALA A 259 -19.20 10.95 -16.74
CA ALA A 259 -18.43 11.55 -17.82
C ALA A 259 -18.67 13.07 -17.94
N GLU A 260 -19.90 13.49 -17.68
CA GLU A 260 -20.41 14.86 -17.71
C GLU A 260 -19.78 15.79 -16.65
#